data_AF-A0A5A7N4J5-F1
#
_entry.id   AF-A0A5A7N4J5-F1
#
_cell.length_a   1.000
_cell.length_b   1.000
_cell.length_c   1.000
_cell.angle_alpha   90.00
_cell.angle_beta   90.00
_cell.angle_gamma   90.00
#
_symmetry.space_group_name_H-M   'P 1'
#
loop_
_entity.id
_entity.type
_entity.pdbx_description
1 polymer ?
#
loop_
_entity_poly.entity_id
_entity_poly.type
_entity_poly.pdbx_seq_one_letter_code
_entity_poly.pdbx_strand_id
1 'polypeptide(L)'
;MDVTERRGAEADFNALAEFIDDLNEDERIDLVTLMWVGRGTFSVDELPQIRAEARREATHTTAEYLLSTPLLAIYLADGLEAFGLAVESD
;
A
#
# COMPACT_ATOMS: atom_id res chain seq x y z
N MET A 1 -3.23 23.13 -11.29
CA MET A 1 -2.39 22.01 -11.73
C MET A 1 -2.07 22.23 -13.20
N ASP A 2 -0.83 22.59 -13.50
CA ASP A 2 -0.35 22.79 -14.88
C ASP A 2 -0.16 21.44 -15.61
N VAL A 3 -0.15 21.46 -16.95
CA VAL A 3 0.07 20.27 -17.80
C VAL A 3 1.40 19.58 -17.49
N THR A 4 2.41 20.33 -17.06
CA THR A 4 3.73 19.81 -16.68
C THR A 4 3.66 19.02 -15.37
N GLU A 5 3.01 19.58 -14.35
CA GLU A 5 2.83 18.94 -13.05
C GLU A 5 2.05 17.63 -13.16
N ARG A 6 1.02 17.61 -14.02
CA ARG A 6 0.19 16.43 -14.23
C ARG A 6 0.93 15.29 -14.93
N ARG A 7 1.85 15.60 -15.86
CA ARG A 7 2.71 14.59 -16.51
C ARG A 7 3.77 14.02 -15.57
N GLY A 8 4.31 14.84 -14.67
CA GLY A 8 5.20 14.38 -13.61
C GLY A 8 4.50 13.40 -12.69
N ALA A 9 3.32 13.77 -12.17
CA ALA A 9 2.52 12.90 -11.31
C ALA A 9 2.18 11.56 -12.01
N GLU A 10 1.78 11.58 -13.28
CA GLU A 10 1.49 10.36 -14.05
C GLU A 10 2.72 9.44 -14.19
N ALA A 11 3.92 10.02 -14.38
CA ALA A 11 5.16 9.25 -14.40
C ALA A 11 5.48 8.62 -13.04
N ASP A 12 5.29 9.36 -11.95
CA ASP A 12 5.50 8.86 -10.59
C ASP A 12 4.50 7.73 -10.23
N PHE A 13 3.24 7.87 -10.65
CA PHE A 13 2.22 6.82 -10.48
C PHE A 13 2.59 5.55 -11.23
N ASN A 14 3.07 5.66 -12.48
CA ASN A 14 3.47 4.49 -13.26
C ASN A 14 4.70 3.81 -12.65
N ALA A 15 5.69 4.58 -12.19
CA ALA A 15 6.87 4.04 -11.53
C ALA A 15 6.52 3.29 -10.23
N LEU A 16 5.57 3.82 -9.45
CA LEU A 16 5.09 3.14 -8.25
C LEU A 16 4.31 1.85 -8.59
N ALA A 17 3.51 1.86 -9.65
CA ALA A 17 2.82 0.66 -10.13
C ALA A 17 3.79 -0.45 -10.52
N GLU A 18 4.80 -0.12 -11.34
CA GLU A 18 5.85 -1.04 -11.76
C GLU A 18 6.61 -1.60 -10.57
N PHE A 19 6.97 -0.75 -9.60
CA PHE A 19 7.62 -1.19 -8.37
C PHE A 19 6.79 -2.21 -7.59
N ILE A 20 5.48 -1.98 -7.44
CA ILE A 20 4.57 -2.90 -6.73
C ILE A 20 4.41 -4.21 -7.49
N ASP A 21 4.36 -4.17 -8.82
CA ASP A 21 4.21 -5.37 -9.66
C ASP A 21 5.46 -6.26 -9.62
N ASP A 22 6.65 -5.66 -9.47
CA ASP A 22 7.93 -6.37 -9.35
C ASP A 22 8.12 -7.09 -7.98
N LEU A 23 7.32 -6.74 -6.97
CA LEU A 23 7.34 -7.43 -5.68
C LEU A 23 6.89 -8.89 -5.82
N ASN A 24 7.41 -9.77 -4.97
CA ASN A 24 6.92 -11.14 -4.91
C ASN A 24 5.52 -11.20 -4.26
N GLU A 25 4.86 -12.36 -4.35
CA GLU A 25 3.50 -12.53 -3.82
C GLU A 25 3.40 -12.18 -2.34
N ASP A 26 4.31 -12.66 -1.50
CA ASP A 26 4.28 -12.40 -0.06
C ASP A 26 4.50 -10.91 0.23
N GLU A 27 5.41 -10.24 -0.48
CA GLU A 27 5.65 -8.80 -0.34
C GLU A 27 4.43 -7.97 -0.73
N ARG A 28 3.73 -8.34 -1.81
CA ARG A 28 2.46 -7.68 -2.19
C ARG A 28 1.38 -7.88 -1.13
N ILE A 29 1.28 -9.07 -0.56
CA ILE A 29 0.35 -9.38 0.53
C ILE A 29 0.68 -8.57 1.79
N ASP A 30 1.96 -8.44 2.11
CA ASP A 30 2.43 -7.68 3.26
C ASP A 30 2.18 -6.18 3.07
N LEU A 31 2.27 -5.66 1.84
CA LEU A 31 1.93 -4.27 1.52
C LEU A 31 0.42 -3.99 1.67
N VAL A 32 -0.44 -4.90 1.22
CA VAL A 32 -1.90 -4.81 1.45
C VAL A 32 -2.23 -4.90 2.94
N THR A 33 -1.56 -5.81 3.65
CA THR A 33 -1.71 -5.98 5.11
C THR A 33 -1.35 -4.69 5.83
N LEU A 34 -0.21 -4.08 5.50
CA LEU A 34 0.24 -2.82 6.06
C LEU A 34 -0.79 -1.70 5.84
N MET A 35 -1.30 -1.57 4.61
CA MET A 35 -2.32 -0.58 4.27
C MET A 35 -3.62 -0.79 5.07
N TRP A 36 -4.09 -2.04 5.23
CA TRP A 36 -5.30 -2.32 6.00
C TRP A 36 -5.15 -2.06 7.50
N VAL A 37 -3.96 -2.29 8.06
CA VAL A 37 -3.64 -1.93 9.44
C VAL A 37 -3.69 -0.42 9.63
N GLY A 38 -3.00 0.35 8.78
CA GLY A 38 -3.02 1.82 8.90
C GLY A 38 -4.39 2.44 8.62
N ARG A 39 -5.22 1.82 7.77
CA ARG A 39 -6.63 2.19 7.58
C ARG A 39 -7.50 1.89 8.80
N GLY A 40 -7.00 1.13 9.78
CA GLY A 40 -7.75 0.68 10.95
C GLY A 40 -8.77 -0.43 10.65
N THR A 41 -8.61 -1.17 9.54
CA THR A 41 -9.48 -2.32 9.23
C THR A 41 -9.17 -3.51 10.14
N PHE A 42 -7.90 -3.66 10.52
CA PHE A 42 -7.41 -4.71 11.40
C PHE A 42 -6.33 -4.16 12.34
N SER A 43 -6.02 -4.89 13.42
CA SER A 43 -4.89 -4.62 14.30
C SER A 43 -3.65 -5.45 13.95
N VAL A 44 -2.45 -4.97 14.28
CA VAL A 44 -1.19 -5.73 14.18
C VAL A 44 -1.20 -7.05 14.97
N ASP A 45 -2.08 -7.20 15.95
CA ASP A 45 -2.22 -8.45 16.71
C ASP A 45 -2.90 -9.58 15.89
N GLU A 46 -3.50 -9.24 14.74
CA GLU A 46 -4.31 -10.14 13.91
C GLU A 46 -3.56 -10.60 12.64
N LEU A 47 -2.24 -10.39 12.54
CA LEU A 47 -1.47 -10.57 11.30
C LEU A 47 -1.70 -11.88 10.53
N PRO A 48 -1.76 -13.07 11.16
CA PRO A 48 -2.03 -14.30 10.42
C PRO A 48 -3.38 -14.27 9.68
N GLN A 49 -4.40 -13.68 10.30
CA GLN A 49 -5.73 -13.52 9.72
C GLN A 49 -5.71 -12.48 8.60
N ILE A 50 -5.06 -11.34 8.81
CA ILE A 50 -4.96 -10.27 7.80
C ILE A 50 -4.30 -10.80 6.52
N ARG A 51 -3.16 -11.51 6.66
CA ARG A 51 -2.46 -12.08 5.51
C ARG A 51 -3.26 -13.18 4.80
N ALA A 52 -4.10 -13.93 5.53
CA ALA A 52 -4.99 -14.90 4.93
C ALA A 52 -6.12 -14.23 4.13
N GLU A 53 -6.70 -13.15 4.68
CA GLU A 53 -7.73 -12.36 4.01
C GLU A 53 -7.19 -11.66 2.77
N ALA A 54 -6.01 -11.02 2.88
CA ALA A 54 -5.35 -10.36 1.77
C ALA A 54 -5.07 -11.33 0.60
N ARG A 55 -4.62 -12.56 0.90
CA ARG A 55 -4.44 -13.61 -0.13
C ARG A 55 -5.75 -14.01 -0.80
N ARG A 56 -6.85 -14.07 -0.03
CA ARG A 56 -8.17 -14.37 -0.58
C ARG A 56 -8.71 -13.25 -1.46
N GLU A 57 -8.45 -12.00 -1.10
CA GLU A 57 -8.93 -10.82 -1.83
C GLU A 57 -8.06 -10.45 -3.03
N ALA A 58 -6.83 -10.98 -3.14
CA ALA A 58 -5.86 -10.78 -4.23
C ALA A 58 -6.33 -11.39 -5.57
N THR A 59 -7.44 -10.88 -6.08
CA THR A 59 -8.13 -11.29 -7.31
C THR A 59 -7.88 -10.33 -8.47
N HIS A 60 -7.31 -9.17 -8.17
CA HIS A 60 -6.94 -8.10 -9.10
C HIS A 60 -5.46 -7.76 -8.91
N THR A 61 -4.88 -6.95 -9.81
CA THR A 61 -3.49 -6.52 -9.66
C THR A 61 -3.33 -5.70 -8.36
N THR A 62 -2.32 -6.03 -7.56
CA THR A 62 -2.12 -5.34 -6.27
C THR A 62 -1.80 -3.87 -6.47
N ALA A 63 -1.05 -3.52 -7.52
CA ALA A 63 -0.77 -2.14 -7.89
C ALA A 63 -2.07 -1.35 -8.13
N GLU A 64 -2.99 -1.85 -8.96
CA GLU A 64 -4.27 -1.18 -9.22
C GLU A 64 -5.11 -1.03 -7.96
N TYR A 65 -5.16 -2.06 -7.11
CA TYR A 65 -5.89 -2.01 -5.84
C TYR A 65 -5.34 -0.93 -4.90
N LEU A 66 -4.02 -0.90 -4.70
CA LEU A 66 -3.39 0.08 -3.82
C LEU A 66 -3.49 1.49 -4.40
N LEU A 67 -3.17 1.69 -5.68
CA LEU A 67 -3.18 3.02 -6.31
C LEU A 67 -4.59 3.60 -6.48
N SER A 68 -5.63 2.76 -6.50
CA SER A 68 -7.02 3.21 -6.43
C SER A 68 -7.50 3.52 -5.01
N THR A 69 -6.72 3.18 -3.98
CA THR A 69 -7.06 3.45 -2.58
C THR A 69 -6.82 4.93 -2.25
N PRO A 70 -7.88 5.71 -1.93
CA PRO A 70 -7.69 7.09 -1.49
C PRO A 70 -6.86 7.13 -0.22
N LEU A 71 -5.98 8.13 -0.11
CA LEU A 71 -5.10 8.32 1.04
C LEU A 71 -4.11 7.16 1.29
N LEU A 72 -3.79 6.36 0.26
CA LEU A 72 -2.83 5.24 0.36
C LEU A 72 -1.56 5.62 1.14
N ALA A 73 -0.95 6.77 0.83
CA ALA A 73 0.28 7.21 1.48
C ALA A 73 0.12 7.39 3.01
N ILE A 74 -1.04 7.90 3.45
CA ILE A 74 -1.34 8.06 4.88
C ILE A 74 -1.51 6.68 5.53
N TYR A 75 -2.28 5.78 4.93
CA TYR A 75 -2.47 4.44 5.49
C TYR A 75 -1.17 3.62 5.54
N LEU A 76 -0.26 3.78 4.58
CA LEU A 76 1.05 3.14 4.65
C LEU A 76 1.88 3.71 5.81
N ALA A 77 1.85 5.03 6.02
CA ALA A 77 2.56 5.66 7.13
C ALA A 77 2.00 5.25 8.50
N ASP A 78 0.68 5.33 8.68
CA ASP A 78 -0.01 4.90 9.90
C ASP A 78 0.19 3.40 10.15
N GLY A 79 0.23 2.60 9.08
CA GLY A 79 0.56 1.18 9.14
C GLY A 79 1.98 0.95 9.68
N LEU A 80 2.98 1.65 9.15
CA LEU A 80 4.36 1.56 9.62
C LEU A 80 4.46 1.94 11.11
N GLU A 81 3.78 3.00 11.52
CA GLU A 81 3.72 3.43 12.92
C GLU A 81 3.10 2.35 13.82
N ALA A 82 2.02 1.69 13.37
CA ALA A 82 1.40 0.58 14.11
C ALA A 82 2.35 -0.62 14.29
N PHE A 83 3.29 -0.83 13.36
CA PHE A 83 4.37 -1.82 13.48
C PHE A 83 5.56 -1.34 14.32
N GLY A 84 5.48 -0.14 14.91
CA GLY A 84 6.54 0.45 15.73
C GLY A 84 7.69 1.06 14.91
N LEU A 85 7.49 1.28 13.61
CA LEU A 85 8.45 1.94 12.72
C LEU A 85 8.06 3.42 12.60
N ALA A 86 8.94 4.32 13.04
CA ALA A 86 8.73 5.75 12.85
C ALA A 86 9.05 6.12 11.39
N VAL A 87 8.10 6.74 10.69
CA VAL A 87 8.34 7.37 9.39
C VAL A 87 8.88 8.77 9.66
N GLU A 88 10.18 8.97 9.44
CA GLU A 88 10.75 10.32 9.46
C GLU A 88 10.37 11.05 8.17
N SER A 89 9.74 12.21 8.32
CA SER A 89 9.44 13.12 7.22
C SER A 89 10.51 14.21 7.21
N ASP A 90 11.60 13.99 6.47
CA ASP A 90 12.63 15.00 6.22
C ASP A 90 12.25 15.90 5.04
#